data_AF-A0A060YRL1-F1
#
_entry.id   AF-A0A060YRL1-F1
#
_cell.length_a   1.000
_cell.length_b   1.000
_cell.length_c   1.000
_cell.angle_alpha   90.00
_cell.angle_beta   90.00
_cell.angle_gamma   90.00
#
_symmetry.space_group_name_H-M   'P 1'
#
loop_
_entity.id
_entity.type
_entity.pdbx_description
1 polymer ?
#
loop_
_entity_poly.entity_id
_entity_poly.type
_entity_poly.pdbx_seq_one_letter_code
_entity_poly.pdbx_strand_id
1 'polypeptide(L)'
;MDLYLNCPYAQHGLTGPSINTVHQFPTSFFPGVILQLGEETFNRAKLLNVGYTEALKDAEYDCFIFSDVDLIPMDDRNLYHCYDQPRHFAIAMDKFGFRLPYAGYFGGVSGLSKKQFLKINGFPNEYWGWGGEDDDIYNR
;
A
#
# COMPACT_ATOMS: atom_id res chain seq x y z
N MET A 1 0.70 -16.86 2.29
CA MET A 1 1.41 -16.27 1.13
C MET A 1 1.34 -14.75 1.24
N ASP A 2 2.39 -14.02 0.85
CA ASP A 2 2.46 -12.55 0.99
C ASP A 2 2.18 -11.87 -0.36
N LEU A 3 1.28 -10.89 -0.37
CA LEU A 3 0.88 -10.15 -1.56
C LEU A 3 1.35 -8.70 -1.49
N TYR A 4 1.92 -8.22 -2.60
CA TYR A 4 2.29 -6.82 -2.76
C TYR A 4 1.31 -6.11 -3.69
N LEU A 5 0.46 -5.26 -3.13
CA LEU A 5 -0.50 -4.43 -3.86
C LEU A 5 0.09 -3.03 -4.06
N ASN A 6 0.39 -2.74 -5.32
CA ASN A 6 0.86 -1.44 -5.75
C ASN A 6 -0.30 -0.67 -6.39
N CYS A 7 -0.58 0.53 -5.88
CA CYS A 7 -1.62 1.39 -6.43
C CYS A 7 -0.99 2.54 -7.22
N PRO A 8 -0.82 2.40 -8.55
CA PRO A 8 -0.35 3.48 -9.38
C PRO A 8 -1.35 4.62 -9.41
N TYR A 9 -0.82 5.84 -9.21
CA TYR A 9 -1.55 7.06 -9.48
C TYR A 9 -1.87 7.18 -10.97
N ALA A 10 -3.13 7.44 -11.30
CA ALA A 10 -3.63 7.48 -12.68
C ALA A 10 -3.61 8.87 -13.35
N GLN A 11 -2.86 9.87 -12.85
CA GLN A 11 -2.65 11.10 -13.61
C GLN A 11 -1.24 11.20 -14.19
N HIS A 12 -1.19 11.35 -15.52
CA HIS A 12 -0.02 11.72 -16.34
C HIS A 12 1.13 10.72 -16.43
N GLY A 13 0.85 9.48 -16.82
CA GLY A 13 1.87 8.61 -17.45
C GLY A 13 3.01 8.16 -16.53
N LEU A 14 2.87 8.35 -15.21
CA LEU A 14 3.78 7.77 -14.23
C LEU A 14 3.48 6.28 -14.07
N THR A 15 3.98 5.49 -15.02
CA THR A 15 4.54 4.18 -14.67
C THR A 15 5.83 4.48 -13.91
N GLY A 16 5.71 4.84 -12.64
CA GLY A 16 6.86 5.08 -11.78
C GLY A 16 7.81 3.87 -11.80
N PRO A 17 9.11 4.05 -11.53
CA PRO A 17 10.12 2.99 -11.65
C PRO A 17 9.82 1.72 -10.83
N SER A 18 8.86 1.75 -9.90
CA SER A 18 8.57 0.65 -8.97
C SER A 18 8.17 -0.68 -9.60
N ILE A 19 7.54 -0.71 -10.79
CA ILE A 19 7.22 -2.00 -11.44
C ILE A 19 8.51 -2.80 -11.71
N ASN A 20 9.59 -2.14 -12.13
CA ASN A 20 10.88 -2.79 -12.37
C ASN A 20 11.66 -3.06 -11.08
N THR A 21 11.30 -2.40 -9.97
CA THR A 21 11.94 -2.57 -8.66
C THR A 21 11.25 -3.62 -7.78
N VAL A 22 10.05 -4.10 -8.14
CA VAL A 22 9.45 -5.27 -7.47
C VAL A 22 10.39 -6.48 -7.53
N HIS A 23 11.23 -6.56 -8.57
CA HIS A 23 12.26 -7.59 -8.74
C HIS A 23 13.37 -7.59 -7.66
N GLN A 24 13.45 -6.58 -6.80
CA GLN A 24 14.37 -6.56 -5.65
C GLN A 24 13.80 -7.19 -4.38
N PHE A 25 12.51 -7.54 -4.35
CA PHE A 25 11.90 -8.25 -3.23
C PHE A 25 12.07 -9.78 -3.37
N PRO A 26 12.11 -10.54 -2.26
CA PRO A 26 12.29 -12.00 -2.31
C PRO A 26 11.26 -12.68 -3.22
N THR A 27 11.61 -13.85 -3.77
CA THR A 27 10.85 -14.62 -4.78
C THR A 27 9.46 -15.14 -4.35
N SER A 28 8.91 -14.67 -3.23
CA SER A 28 7.62 -15.06 -2.66
C SER A 28 6.51 -14.01 -2.84
N PHE A 29 6.75 -12.92 -3.57
CA PHE A 29 5.78 -11.85 -3.80
C PHE A 29 5.10 -11.94 -5.16
N PHE A 30 3.77 -11.84 -5.16
CA PHE A 30 2.97 -11.59 -6.36
C PHE A 30 2.64 -10.09 -6.43
N PRO A 31 3.16 -9.35 -7.44
CA PRO A 31 2.81 -7.95 -7.63
C PRO A 31 1.41 -7.82 -8.25
N GLY A 32 0.51 -7.13 -7.56
CA GLY A 32 -0.75 -6.64 -8.11
C GLY A 32 -0.68 -5.15 -8.41
N VAL A 33 -1.12 -4.74 -9.60
CA VAL A 33 -1.21 -3.34 -10.02
C VAL A 33 -2.67 -2.99 -10.26
N ILE A 34 -3.23 -2.05 -9.50
CA ILE A 34 -4.65 -1.65 -9.62
C ILE A 34 -4.75 -0.29 -10.28
N LEU A 35 -5.35 -0.26 -11.47
CA LEU A 35 -5.46 0.94 -12.30
C LEU A 35 -6.86 1.55 -12.17
N GLN A 36 -6.93 2.83 -11.82
CA GLN A 36 -8.14 3.63 -12.02
C GLN A 36 -8.21 4.09 -13.47
N LEU A 37 -9.32 3.79 -14.15
CA LEU A 37 -9.59 4.25 -15.50
C LEU A 37 -10.53 5.46 -15.46
N GLY A 38 -10.34 6.38 -16.40
CA GLY A 38 -11.14 7.61 -16.53
C GLY A 38 -10.43 8.86 -15.97
N GLU A 39 -11.15 9.98 -16.03
CA GLU A 39 -10.65 11.31 -15.62
C GLU A 39 -11.21 11.75 -14.25
N GLU A 40 -11.90 10.84 -13.56
CA GLU A 40 -12.42 11.12 -12.23
C GLU A 40 -11.29 11.33 -11.21
N THR A 41 -11.65 11.94 -10.08
CA THR A 41 -10.69 12.17 -9.00
C THR A 41 -10.14 10.83 -8.51
N PHE A 42 -8.83 10.76 -8.29
CA PHE A 42 -8.17 9.55 -7.82
C PHE A 42 -8.64 9.16 -6.42
N ASN A 43 -8.86 7.86 -6.19
CA ASN A 43 -9.22 7.33 -4.88
C ASN A 43 -8.32 6.15 -4.51
N ARG A 44 -7.25 6.46 -3.77
CA ARG A 44 -6.23 5.51 -3.35
C ARG A 44 -6.80 4.38 -2.51
N ALA A 45 -7.46 4.71 -1.40
CA ALA A 45 -7.97 3.73 -0.44
C ALA A 45 -8.98 2.75 -1.09
N LYS A 46 -9.85 3.25 -1.97
CA LYS A 46 -10.80 2.42 -2.71
C LYS A 46 -10.10 1.45 -3.66
N LEU A 47 -9.07 1.88 -4.38
CA LEU A 47 -8.31 0.99 -5.27
C LEU A 47 -7.56 -0.10 -4.48
N LEU A 48 -7.04 0.22 -3.30
CA LEU A 48 -6.40 -0.76 -2.41
C LEU A 48 -7.42 -1.80 -1.90
N ASN A 49 -8.66 -1.39 -1.59
CA ASN A 49 -9.77 -2.32 -1.28
C ASN A 49 -10.12 -3.24 -2.46
N VAL A 50 -10.15 -2.69 -3.68
CA VAL A 50 -10.34 -3.48 -4.91
C VAL A 50 -9.21 -4.49 -5.06
N GLY A 51 -7.95 -4.05 -4.92
CA GLY A 51 -6.79 -4.94 -5.00
C GLY A 51 -6.82 -6.09 -4.00
N TYR A 52 -7.20 -5.81 -2.75
CA TYR A 52 -7.39 -6.84 -1.74
C TYR A 52 -8.44 -7.88 -2.18
N THR A 53 -9.57 -7.40 -2.70
CA THR A 53 -10.70 -8.25 -3.10
C THR A 53 -10.38 -9.09 -4.34
N GLU A 54 -9.77 -8.47 -5.36
CA GLU A 54 -9.43 -9.16 -6.60
C GLU A 54 -8.31 -10.19 -6.40
N ALA A 55 -7.28 -9.86 -5.62
CA ALA A 55 -6.19 -10.80 -5.40
C ALA A 55 -6.64 -12.07 -4.68
N LEU A 56 -7.61 -11.98 -3.78
CA LEU A 56 -8.20 -13.15 -3.11
C LEU A 56 -8.96 -14.09 -4.05
N LYS A 57 -9.27 -13.68 -5.28
CA LYS A 57 -9.84 -14.57 -6.31
C LYS A 57 -8.78 -15.46 -6.95
N ASP A 58 -7.54 -14.99 -7.00
CA ASP A 58 -6.43 -15.71 -7.64
C ASP A 58 -5.78 -16.73 -6.69
N ALA A 59 -5.59 -16.35 -5.42
CA ALA A 59 -5.01 -17.23 -4.41
C ALA A 59 -5.37 -16.83 -2.98
N GLU A 60 -5.11 -17.73 -2.03
CA GLU A 60 -5.21 -17.42 -0.61
C GLU A 60 -3.95 -16.69 -0.12
N TYR A 61 -4.11 -15.39 0.14
CA TYR A 61 -3.10 -14.53 0.75
C TYR A 61 -3.45 -14.25 2.21
N ASP A 62 -2.42 -14.24 3.07
CA ASP A 62 -2.55 -13.99 4.51
C ASP A 62 -2.02 -12.61 4.90
N CYS A 63 -1.13 -12.05 4.08
CA CYS A 63 -0.49 -10.76 4.28
C CYS A 63 -0.65 -9.89 3.04
N PHE A 64 -1.04 -8.64 3.26
CA PHE A 64 -1.28 -7.64 2.22
C PHE A 64 -0.39 -6.44 2.51
N ILE A 65 0.53 -6.16 1.59
CA ILE A 65 1.37 -4.97 1.62
C ILE A 65 0.79 -3.97 0.65
N PHE A 66 0.40 -2.80 1.14
CA PHE A 66 -0.16 -1.71 0.37
C PHE A 66 0.92 -0.66 0.18
N SER A 67 1.30 -0.40 -1.07
CA SER A 67 2.39 0.53 -1.39
C SER A 67 1.98 1.57 -2.42
N ASP A 68 2.50 2.77 -2.21
CA ASP A 68 2.59 3.79 -3.25
C ASP A 68 3.61 3.38 -4.31
N VAL A 69 3.35 3.76 -5.55
CA VAL A 69 4.15 3.39 -6.74
C VAL A 69 5.48 4.14 -6.82
N ASP A 70 5.68 5.17 -6.01
CA ASP A 70 6.84 6.05 -6.02
C ASP A 70 7.76 5.87 -4.80
N LEU A 71 7.48 4.89 -3.93
CA LEU A 71 8.30 4.58 -2.76
C LEU A 71 9.11 3.30 -2.98
N ILE A 72 10.43 3.42 -2.80
CA ILE A 72 11.39 2.33 -2.91
C ILE A 72 12.16 2.24 -1.58
N PRO A 73 12.25 1.06 -0.94
CA PRO A 73 13.03 0.90 0.28
C PRO A 73 14.53 1.08 -0.02
N MET A 74 15.22 1.84 0.83
CA MET A 74 16.67 2.04 0.72
C MET A 74 17.50 0.93 1.37
N ASP A 75 16.85 0.07 2.16
CA ASP A 75 17.49 -0.96 2.99
C ASP A 75 16.68 -2.26 2.90
N ASP A 76 17.33 -3.34 2.46
CA ASP A 76 16.73 -4.65 2.26
C ASP A 76 16.41 -5.36 3.59
N ARG A 77 16.92 -4.85 4.71
CA ARG A 77 16.55 -5.29 6.07
C ARG A 77 15.14 -4.84 6.46
N ASN A 78 14.53 -3.92 5.72
CA ASN A 78 13.12 -3.60 5.88
C ASN A 78 12.25 -4.70 5.24
N LEU A 79 12.09 -5.82 5.94
CA LEU A 79 11.36 -6.98 5.44
C LEU A 79 9.86 -6.70 5.31
N TYR A 80 9.33 -6.81 4.09
CA TYR A 80 7.92 -6.54 3.75
C TYR A 80 7.01 -7.71 4.15
N HIS A 81 6.83 -7.91 5.44
CA HIS A 81 6.01 -8.99 6.00
C HIS A 81 5.01 -8.45 7.01
N CYS A 82 3.90 -9.16 7.19
CA CYS A 82 2.90 -8.82 8.20
C CYS A 82 3.25 -9.46 9.55
N TYR A 83 2.86 -8.80 10.64
CA TYR A 83 3.10 -9.26 12.00
C TYR A 83 1.79 -9.25 12.79
N ASP A 84 1.86 -9.54 14.10
CA ASP A 84 0.69 -9.51 14.98
C ASP A 84 0.02 -8.13 15.06
N GLN A 85 0.75 -7.05 14.74
CA GLN A 85 0.25 -5.68 14.61
C GLN A 85 0.37 -5.17 13.17
N PRO A 86 -0.51 -4.26 12.71
CA PRO A 86 -0.34 -3.55 11.45
C PRO A 86 1.05 -2.92 11.38
N ARG A 87 1.73 -3.06 10.24
CA ARG A 87 3.11 -2.58 10.08
C ARG A 87 3.15 -1.36 9.16
N HIS A 88 3.85 -0.32 9.60
CA HIS A 88 4.22 0.82 8.77
C HIS A 88 5.66 0.66 8.30
N PHE A 89 5.89 0.67 6.98
CA PHE A 89 7.22 0.46 6.40
C PHE A 89 7.89 1.78 5.99
N ALA A 90 7.11 2.81 5.65
CA ALA A 90 7.59 4.11 5.18
C ALA A 90 7.89 5.09 6.34
N ILE A 91 8.67 4.65 7.33
CA ILE A 91 8.90 5.42 8.58
C ILE A 91 9.91 6.59 8.42
N ALA A 92 10.74 6.56 7.38
CA ALA A 92 11.81 7.53 7.16
C ALA A 92 11.97 7.82 5.66
N MET A 93 11.08 8.65 5.12
CA MET A 93 11.13 9.07 3.71
C MET A 93 12.04 10.28 3.51
N ASP A 94 12.74 10.32 2.37
CA ASP A 94 13.62 11.42 1.96
C ASP A 94 12.88 12.77 1.88
N LYS A 95 11.65 12.78 1.34
CA LYS A 95 10.78 13.96 1.24
C LYS A 95 10.45 14.60 2.59
N PHE A 96 10.58 13.85 3.68
CA PHE A 96 10.36 14.32 5.05
C PHE A 96 11.67 14.42 5.85
N GLY A 97 12.83 14.40 5.17
CA GLY A 97 14.13 14.49 5.82
C GLY A 97 14.45 13.28 6.70
N PHE A 98 14.03 12.09 6.28
CA PHE A 98 14.20 10.82 7.00
C PHE A 98 13.60 10.82 8.41
N ARG A 99 12.50 11.55 8.59
CA ARG A 99 11.75 11.63 9.84
C ARG A 99 10.28 11.35 9.57
N LEU A 100 9.63 10.74 10.56
CA LEU A 100 8.20 10.56 10.54
C LEU A 100 7.51 11.93 10.68
N PRO A 101 6.53 12.28 9.83
CA PRO A 101 5.84 13.57 9.92
C PRO A 101 5.17 13.81 11.28
N TYR A 102 4.52 12.78 11.82
CA TYR A 102 3.88 12.75 13.14
C TYR A 102 3.65 11.30 13.58
N ALA A 103 3.43 11.07 14.88
CA ALA A 103 3.38 9.73 15.47
C ALA A 103 2.30 8.80 14.88
N GLY A 104 1.18 9.36 14.43
CA GLY A 104 0.07 8.61 13.82
C GLY A 104 0.15 8.45 12.30
N TYR A 105 1.26 8.86 11.67
CA TYR A 105 1.39 8.81 10.22
C TYR A 105 1.47 7.34 9.74
N PHE A 106 0.52 6.93 8.89
CA PHE A 106 0.41 5.55 8.38
C PHE A 106 0.38 5.48 6.84
N GLY A 107 0.73 6.57 6.17
CA GLY A 107 0.79 6.67 4.70
C GLY A 107 2.04 6.07 4.07
N GLY A 108 2.07 6.02 2.74
CA GLY A 108 3.20 5.51 1.96
C GLY A 108 3.14 4.00 1.74
N VAL A 109 3.70 3.24 2.69
CA VAL A 109 3.74 1.78 2.61
C VAL A 109 3.34 1.17 3.96
N SER A 110 2.31 0.32 3.94
CA SER A 110 1.78 -0.36 5.13
C SER A 110 1.44 -1.82 4.86
N GLY A 111 1.40 -2.64 5.90
CA GLY A 111 1.16 -4.08 5.84
C GLY A 111 0.13 -4.52 6.84
N LEU A 112 -0.90 -5.22 6.37
CA LEU A 112 -1.95 -5.79 7.21
C LEU A 112 -2.15 -7.26 6.84
N SER A 113 -2.27 -8.10 7.86
CA SER A 113 -2.77 -9.46 7.67
C SER A 113 -4.23 -9.45 7.25
N LYS A 114 -4.70 -10.53 6.63
CA LYS A 114 -6.12 -10.75 6.28
C LYS A 114 -7.03 -10.47 7.47
N LYS A 115 -6.65 -10.95 8.66
CA LYS A 115 -7.40 -10.77 9.90
C LYS A 115 -7.46 -9.30 10.35
N GLN A 116 -6.34 -8.58 10.28
CA GLN A 116 -6.28 -7.15 10.62
C GLN A 116 -7.11 -6.32 9.64
N PHE A 117 -6.98 -6.57 8.33
CA PHE A 117 -7.72 -5.85 7.30
C PHE A 117 -9.25 -6.04 7.44
N LEU A 118 -9.70 -7.28 7.69
CA LEU A 118 -11.11 -7.55 7.94
C LEU A 118 -11.62 -6.94 9.25
N LYS A 119 -10.77 -6.88 10.29
CA LYS A 119 -11.13 -6.29 11.58
C LYS A 119 -11.49 -4.80 11.47
N ILE A 120 -10.81 -4.06 10.60
CA ILE A 120 -11.07 -2.63 10.35
C ILE A 120 -12.11 -2.37 9.25
N ASN A 121 -12.73 -3.43 8.70
CA ASN A 121 -13.63 -3.35 7.55
C ASN A 121 -12.97 -2.70 6.31
N GLY A 122 -11.69 -3.02 6.08
CA GLY A 122 -10.88 -2.43 5.01
C GLY A 122 -10.66 -0.92 5.17
N PHE A 123 -10.25 -0.27 4.08
CA PHE A 123 -9.97 1.16 4.03
C PHE A 123 -11.23 1.98 3.70
N PRO A 124 -11.30 3.29 4.01
CA PRO A 124 -12.45 4.12 3.64
C PRO A 124 -12.58 4.26 2.12
N ASN A 125 -13.81 4.41 1.62
CA ASN A 125 -14.07 4.57 0.17
C ASN A 125 -14.46 6.01 -0.21
N GLU A 126 -14.60 6.88 0.77
CA GLU A 126 -15.16 8.23 0.64
C GLU A 126 -14.10 9.30 0.38
N TYR A 127 -12.81 8.96 0.46
CA TYR A 127 -11.69 9.87 0.25
C TYR A 127 -11.36 9.98 -1.24
N TRP A 128 -11.86 11.06 -1.85
CA TRP A 128 -11.57 11.43 -3.23
C TRP A 128 -10.53 12.56 -3.25
N GLY A 129 -9.36 12.29 -3.81
CA GLY A 129 -8.25 13.23 -3.86
C GLY A 129 -7.15 12.87 -2.86
N TRP A 130 -6.35 13.86 -2.49
CA TRP A 130 -5.17 13.67 -1.65
C TRP A 130 -5.45 13.96 -0.18
N GLY A 131 -5.18 12.97 0.68
CA GLY A 131 -4.96 13.14 2.11
C GLY A 131 -6.13 12.73 3.01
N GLY A 132 -5.75 12.28 4.21
CA GLY A 132 -6.65 11.97 5.32
C GLY A 132 -7.18 10.54 5.32
N GLU A 133 -6.99 9.77 4.23
CA GLU A 133 -7.41 8.38 4.20
C GLU A 133 -6.49 7.49 5.03
N ASP A 134 -5.19 7.79 5.05
CA ASP A 134 -4.18 7.13 5.88
C ASP A 134 -4.36 7.41 7.37
N ASP A 135 -4.77 8.63 7.73
CA ASP A 135 -5.16 8.98 9.10
C ASP A 135 -6.43 8.25 9.56
N ASP A 136 -7.44 8.11 8.69
CA ASP A 136 -8.63 7.31 9.00
C ASP A 136 -8.27 5.83 9.20
N ILE A 137 -7.38 5.28 8.37
CA ILE A 137 -6.87 3.92 8.52
C ILE A 137 -6.15 3.75 9.86
N TYR A 138 -5.33 4.72 10.29
CA TYR A 138 -4.66 4.69 11.59
C TYR A 138 -5.64 4.67 12.77
N ASN A 139 -6.80 5.34 12.63
CA ASN A 139 -7.81 5.43 13.69
C ASN A 139 -8.71 4.19 13.81
N ARG A 140 -8.68 3.27 12.85
CA ARG A 140 -9.47 2.02 12.84
C ARG A 140 -8.74 0.87 13.52
#